data_AF-A0A352NGB2-F1
#
_entry.id   AF-A0A352NGB2-F1
#
_cell.length_a   1.000
_cell.length_b   1.000
_cell.length_c   1.000
_cell.angle_alpha   90.00
_cell.angle_beta   90.00
_cell.angle_gamma   90.00
#
_symmetry.space_group_name_H-M   'P 1'
#
loop_
_entity.id
_entity.type
_entity.pdbx_description
1 polymer ?
#
loop_
_entity_poly.entity_id
_entity_poly.type
_entity_poly.pdbx_seq_one_letter_code
_entity_poly.pdbx_strand_id
1 'polypeptide(L)' 'KPDSLTRRELEILIYVGQGFTNRQLAEKLFIAENTVKNHIKNLLEKLLLNNRAQLAAYAVRHGLTR' A
#
# COMPACT_ATOMS: atom_id res chain seq x y z
N LYS A 1 5.67 -9.48 -8.38
CA LYS A 1 6.84 -8.55 -8.37
C LYS A 1 6.30 -7.12 -8.40
N PRO A 2 7.02 -6.11 -7.88
CA PRO A 2 6.57 -4.72 -7.94
C PRO A 2 6.15 -4.27 -9.35
N ASP A 3 6.76 -4.86 -10.37
CA ASP A 3 6.50 -4.60 -11.80
C ASP A 3 5.06 -4.87 -12.27
N SER A 4 4.26 -5.64 -11.52
CA SER A 4 2.85 -5.91 -11.83
C SER A 4 1.87 -4.99 -11.10
N LEU A 5 2.37 -4.05 -10.31
CA LEU A 5 1.52 -3.09 -9.59
C LEU A 5 1.19 -1.90 -10.48
N THR A 6 -0.06 -1.46 -10.41
CA THR A 6 -0.43 -0.19 -11.02
C THR A 6 0.26 0.96 -10.31
N ARG A 7 0.37 2.12 -10.97
CA ARG A 7 0.93 3.34 -10.36
C ARG A 7 0.27 3.67 -9.02
N ARG A 8 -1.05 3.51 -8.93
CA ARG A 8 -1.81 3.79 -7.71
C ARG A 8 -1.53 2.80 -6.58
N GLU A 9 -1.40 1.52 -6.92
CA GLU A 9 -1.01 0.48 -5.95
C GLU A 9 0.41 0.70 -5.43
N LEU A 10 1.33 1.13 -6.29
CA LEU A 10 2.69 1.48 -5.90
C LEU A 10 2.71 2.69 -4.94
N GLU A 11 1.98 3.77 -5.25
CA GLU A 11 1.83 4.91 -4.34
C GLU A 11 1.31 4.50 -2.97
N ILE A 12 0.26 3.68 -2.93
CA ILE A 12 -0.33 3.20 -1.67
C ILE A 12 0.67 2.32 -0.91
N LEU A 13 1.38 1.43 -1.60
CA LEU A 13 2.40 0.57 -1.00
C LEU A 13 3.52 1.40 -0.34
N ILE A 14 3.99 2.45 -1.01
CA ILE A 14 5.01 3.37 -0.48
C ILE A 14 4.53 4.03 0.83
N TYR A 15 3.33 4.64 0.82
CA TYR A 15 2.79 5.30 2.00
C TYR A 15 2.50 4.33 3.16
N VAL A 16 2.04 3.11 2.85
CA VAL A 16 1.89 2.05 3.86
C VAL A 16 3.24 1.72 4.50
N GLY A 17 4.30 1.62 3.70
CA GLY A 17 5.67 1.42 4.19
C GLY A 17 6.21 2.59 5.03
N GLN A 18 5.76 3.81 4.76
CA GLN A 18 6.06 5.01 5.56
C GLN A 18 5.20 5.13 6.83
N GLY A 19 4.27 4.19 7.08
CA GLY A 19 3.45 4.16 8.29
C GLY A 19 2.13 4.93 8.22
N PHE A 20 1.71 5.42 7.04
CA PHE A 20 0.46 6.19 6.89
C PHE A 20 -0.77 5.33 7.16
N THR A 21 -1.66 5.76 8.04
CA THR A 21 -2.97 5.11 8.24
C THR A 21 -3.87 5.21 7.00
N ASN A 22 -4.92 4.37 6.92
CA ASN A 22 -5.86 4.42 5.80
C ASN A 22 -6.52 5.80 5.65
N ARG A 23 -6.79 6.47 6.77
CA ARG A 23 -7.35 7.83 6.80
C ARG A 23 -6.36 8.85 6.24
N GLN A 24 -5.10 8.83 6.68
CA GLN A 24 -4.08 9.74 6.15
C GLN A 24 -3.81 9.50 4.65
N LEU A 25 -3.84 8.24 4.22
CA LEU A 25 -3.79 7.86 2.81
C LEU A 25 -4.97 8.45 2.03
N ALA A 26 -6.19 8.28 2.55
CA ALA A 26 -7.41 8.79 1.93
C ALA A 26 -7.37 10.31 1.73
N GLU A 27 -6.97 11.04 2.78
CA GLU A 27 -6.79 12.50 2.76
C GLU A 27 -5.71 12.91 1.75
N LYS A 28 -4.52 12.28 1.81
CA LYS A 28 -3.39 12.62 0.92
C LYS A 28 -3.67 12.33 -0.55
N LEU A 29 -4.47 11.30 -0.81
CA LEU A 29 -4.74 10.78 -2.14
C LEU A 29 -6.09 11.24 -2.70
N PHE A 30 -6.83 12.07 -1.96
CA PHE A 30 -8.16 12.60 -2.30
C PHE A 30 -9.16 11.51 -2.71
N ILE A 31 -9.22 10.42 -1.94
CA ILE A 31 -10.15 9.30 -2.14
C ILE A 31 -10.80 8.88 -0.83
N ALA A 32 -11.89 8.11 -0.89
CA ALA A 32 -12.52 7.58 0.31
C ALA A 32 -11.63 6.55 1.03
N GLU A 33 -11.70 6.49 2.37
CA GLU A 33 -10.97 5.50 3.17
C GLU A 33 -11.29 4.05 2.76
N ASN A 34 -12.54 3.79 2.35
CA ASN A 34 -12.94 2.47 1.85
C ASN A 34 -12.22 2.11 0.54
N THR A 35 -11.96 3.09 -0.32
CA THR A 35 -11.17 2.89 -1.55
C THR A 35 -9.73 2.50 -1.20
N VAL A 36 -9.13 3.12 -0.18
CA VAL A 36 -7.80 2.72 0.33
C VAL A 36 -7.82 1.29 0.86
N LYS A 37 -8.85 0.90 1.64
CA LYS A 37 -9.01 -0.48 2.13
C LYS A 37 -9.05 -1.49 0.98
N ASN A 38 -9.79 -1.19 -0.09
CA ASN A 38 -9.87 -2.04 -1.28
C ASN A 38 -8.51 -2.16 -1.99
N HIS A 39 -7.78 -1.06 -2.16
CA HIS A 39 -6.44 -1.11 -2.73
C HIS A 39 -5.46 -1.93 -1.87
N ILE A 40 -5.51 -1.80 -0.55
CA ILE A 40 -4.69 -2.61 0.36
C ILE A 40 -5.04 -4.09 0.24
N LYS A 41 -6.33 -4.45 0.18
CA LYS A 41 -6.76 -5.83 -0.04
C LYS A 41 -6.19 -6.40 -1.35
N ASN A 42 -6.32 -5.67 -2.45
CA ASN A 42 -5.79 -6.10 -3.75
C ASN A 42 -4.26 -6.23 -3.74
N LEU A 43 -3.56 -5.32 -3.06
CA LEU A 43 -2.12 -5.40 -2.85
C LEU A 43 -1.71 -6.64 -2.07
N LEU A 44 -2.41 -6.96 -0.99
CA LEU A 44 -2.17 -8.17 -0.20
C LEU A 44 -2.34 -9.44 -1.05
N GLU A 45 -3.42 -9.52 -1.84
CA GLU A 45 -3.66 -10.65 -2.76
C GLU A 45 -2.57 -10.75 -3.83
N LYS A 46 -2.24 -9.64 -4.52
CA LYS A 46 -1.22 -9.60 -5.58
C LYS A 46 0.19 -9.95 -5.09
N LEU A 47 0.51 -9.60 -3.84
CA LEU A 47 1.83 -9.82 -3.24
C LEU A 47 1.89 -11.08 -2.37
N LEU A 48 0.80 -11.84 -2.27
CA LEU A 48 0.66 -13.04 -1.43
C LEU A 48 1.00 -12.75 0.04
N LEU A 49 0.47 -11.65 0.56
CA LEU A 49 0.65 -11.19 1.94
C LEU A 49 -0.66 -11.27 2.70
N ASN A 50 -0.58 -11.47 4.01
CA ASN A 50 -1.76 -11.73 4.84
C ASN A 50 -2.27 -10.49 5.59
N ASN A 51 -1.42 -9.47 5.79
CA ASN A 51 -1.81 -8.30 6.55
C ASN A 51 -0.99 -7.06 6.21
N ARG A 52 -1.50 -5.91 6.66
CA ARG A 52 -0.90 -4.59 6.47
C ARG A 52 0.54 -4.49 7.01
N ALA A 53 0.86 -5.16 8.12
CA ALA A 53 2.22 -5.14 8.66
C ALA A 53 3.21 -5.83 7.71
N GLN A 54 2.82 -6.96 7.12
CA GLN A 54 3.60 -7.62 6.08
C GLN A 54 3.74 -6.75 4.82
N LEU A 55 2.68 -6.01 4.45
CA LEU A 55 2.70 -5.06 3.33
C LEU A 55 3.68 -3.89 3.57
N ALA A 56 3.67 -3.33 4.78
CA ALA A 56 4.62 -2.29 5.18
C ALA A 56 6.06 -2.81 5.16
N ALA A 57 6.29 -3.98 5.75
CA ALA A 57 7.61 -4.63 5.74
C ALA A 57 8.08 -4.96 4.31
N TYR A 58 7.16 -5.34 3.41
CA TYR A 58 7.47 -5.55 2.00
C TYR A 58 7.99 -4.27 1.35
N ALA A 59 7.31 -3.13 1.53
CA ALA A 59 7.74 -1.85 0.99
C ALA A 59 9.14 -1.44 1.48
N VAL A 60 9.43 -1.66 2.77
CA VAL A 60 10.75 -1.38 3.36
C VAL A 60 11.83 -2.30 2.79
N ARG A 61 11.59 -3.62 2.75
CA ARG A 61 12.56 -4.60 2.21
C ARG A 61 12.91 -4.36 0.74
N HIS A 62 11.94 -3.87 -0.04
CA HIS A 62 12.13 -3.53 -1.45
C HIS A 62 12.68 -2.11 -1.67
N GLY A 63 13.01 -1.36 -0.62
CA GLY A 63 13.62 -0.04 -0.74
C GLY A 63 12.66 1.04 -1.29
N LEU A 64 11.36 0.80 -1.25
CA LEU A 64 10.33 1.70 -1.79
C LEU A 64 10.04 2.91 -0.89
N THR A 65 10.60 2.92 0.31
CA THR A 65 10.31 3.90 1.38
C THR A 65 11.44 4.90 1.61
N ARG A 66 12.47 4.89 0.75
CA ARG A 66 13.61 5.81 0.81
C ARG A 66 13.29 7.16 0.21
#